data_AF-A0A3B9GY90-F1
#
_entry.id   AF-A0A3B9GY90-F1
#
_cell.length_a   1.000
_cell.length_b   1.000
_cell.length_c   1.000
_cell.angle_alpha   90.00
_cell.angle_beta   90.00
_cell.angle_gamma   90.00
#
_symmetry.space_group_name_H-M   'P 1'
#
loop_
_entity.id
_entity.type
_entity.pdbx_description
1 polymer ?
#
loop_
_entity_poly.entity_id
_entity_poly.type
_entity_poly.pdbx_seq_one_letter_code
_entity_poly.pdbx_strand_id
1 'polypeptide(L)' 'FAANLCTDSHMRELVEQGFNVVMVEDAVGAPGEEAYDAAVLNYSMIANAVWTTDEAVAFLK' A
#
# COMPACT_ATOMS: atom_id res chain seq x y z
N PHE A 1 -8.06 0.08 -9.91
CA PHE A 1 -7.07 0.45 -10.93
C PHE A 1 -6.45 1.80 -10.59
N ALA A 2 -5.63 1.86 -9.55
CA ALA A 2 -4.96 3.10 -9.10
C ALA A 2 -3.82 2.84 -8.09
N ALA A 3 -3.25 1.62 -8.04
CA ALA A 3 -2.28 1.24 -7.01
C ALA A 3 -1.07 2.19 -6.96
N ASN A 4 -0.46 2.47 -8.11
CA ASN A 4 0.67 3.37 -8.24
C ASN A 4 0.28 4.86 -8.36
N LEU A 5 -0.99 5.21 -8.13
CA LEU A 5 -1.51 6.57 -8.26
C LEU A 5 -2.25 7.00 -7.00
N CYS A 6 -3.54 6.67 -6.88
CA CYS A 6 -4.37 7.18 -5.79
C CYS A 6 -3.99 6.59 -4.44
N THR A 7 -3.74 5.28 -4.35
CA THR A 7 -3.37 4.65 -3.07
C THR A 7 -1.93 4.97 -2.68
N ASP A 8 -1.01 5.10 -3.65
CA ASP A 8 0.35 5.60 -3.42
C ASP A 8 0.35 7.05 -2.90
N SER A 9 -0.38 7.96 -3.57
CA SER A 9 -0.49 9.36 -3.18
C SER A 9 -1.12 9.51 -1.80
N HIS A 10 -2.16 8.73 -1.48
CA HIS A 10 -2.82 8.82 -0.18
C HIS A 10 -1.95 8.23 0.94
N MET A 11 -1.21 7.15 0.65
CA MET A 11 -0.23 6.61 1.59
C MET A 11 0.85 7.64 1.92
N ARG A 12 1.40 8.35 0.93
CA ARG A 12 2.37 9.43 1.16
C ARG A 12 1.81 10.54 2.02
N GLU A 13 0.61 11.02 1.70
CA GLU A 13 -0.07 12.06 2.47
C GLU A 13 -0.21 11.66 3.96
N LEU A 14 -0.64 10.42 4.23
CA LEU A 14 -0.81 9.94 5.61
C LEU A 14 0.54 9.81 6.33
N VAL A 15 1.58 9.31 5.66
CA VAL A 15 2.93 9.24 6.23
C VAL A 15 3.46 10.65 6.53
N GLU A 16 3.26 11.61 5.62
CA GLU A 16 3.66 13.01 5.79
C GLU A 16 2.89 13.71 6.92
N GLN A 17 1.66 13.30 7.19
CA GLN A 17 0.87 13.74 8.35
C GLN A 17 1.29 13.08 9.68
N GLY A 18 2.26 12.16 9.65
CA GLY A 18 2.83 11.50 10.83
C GLY A 18 2.08 10.24 11.28
N PHE A 19 1.21 9.67 10.44
CA PHE A 19 0.59 8.38 10.72
C PHE A 19 1.56 7.23 10.48
N ASN A 20 1.41 6.16 11.26
CA ASN A 20 1.98 4.87 10.91
C ASN A 20 1.05 4.18 9.91
N VAL A 21 1.52 3.98 8.69
CA VAL A 21 0.72 3.50 7.57
C VAL A 21 1.15 2.10 7.18
N VAL A 22 0.18 1.21 7.03
CA VAL A 22 0.37 -0.13 6.48
C VAL A 22 -0.38 -0.23 5.17
N MET A 23 0.27 -0.76 4.15
CA MET A 23 -0.35 -1.06 2.85
C MET A 23 -0.74 -2.52 2.79
N VAL A 24 -1.94 -2.81 2.27
CA VAL A 24 -2.43 -4.18 2.06
C VAL A 24 -2.35 -4.49 0.57
N GLU A 25 -1.34 -5.24 0.15
CA GLU A 25 -0.96 -5.36 -1.27
C GLU A 25 -1.99 -6.15 -2.10
N ASP A 26 -2.53 -7.22 -1.53
CA ASP A 26 -3.55 -8.07 -2.17
C ASP A 26 -4.96 -7.45 -2.10
N ALA A 27 -5.10 -6.25 -1.52
CA ALA A 27 -6.33 -5.47 -1.48
C ALA A 27 -6.33 -4.25 -2.41
N VAL A 28 -5.30 -4.09 -3.27
CA VAL A 28 -5.23 -3.02 -4.28
C VAL A 28 -5.17 -3.58 -5.69
N GLY A 29 -5.53 -2.75 -6.69
CA GLY A 29 -5.52 -3.16 -8.10
C GLY A 29 -4.89 -2.12 -9.02
N ALA A 30 -4.09 -2.58 -9.98
CA ALA A 30 -3.41 -1.78 -11.01
C ALA A 30 -3.71 -2.28 -12.43
N PRO A 31 -3.59 -1.43 -13.48
CA PRO A 31 -4.01 -1.77 -14.86
C PRO A 31 -3.25 -2.91 -15.52
N GLY A 32 -2.12 -3.32 -14.94
CA GLY A 32 -1.29 -4.44 -15.38
C GLY A 32 -0.22 -4.76 -14.33
N GLU A 33 0.51 -5.85 -14.55
CA GLU A 33 1.53 -6.37 -13.65
C GLU A 33 2.66 -5.35 -13.40
N GLU A 34 3.22 -4.76 -14.46
CA GLU A 34 4.27 -3.74 -14.30
C GLU A 34 3.82 -2.53 -13.45
N ALA A 35 2.57 -2.11 -13.59
CA ALA A 35 2.01 -1.02 -12.79
C ALA A 35 1.72 -1.43 -11.34
N TYR A 36 1.40 -2.72 -11.11
CA TYR A 36 1.24 -3.29 -9.78
C TYR A 36 2.59 -3.39 -9.07
N ASP A 37 3.60 -3.96 -9.73
CA ASP A 37 4.95 -4.13 -9.19
C ASP A 37 5.59 -2.79 -8.85
N ALA A 38 5.40 -1.77 -9.70
CA ALA A 38 5.84 -0.41 -9.40
C ALA A 38 5.16 0.16 -8.14
N ALA A 39 3.87 -0.14 -7.91
CA ALA A 39 3.16 0.29 -6.71
C ALA A 39 3.70 -0.40 -5.46
N VAL A 40 3.86 -1.73 -5.49
CA VAL A 40 4.36 -2.50 -4.34
C VAL A 40 5.79 -2.10 -3.99
N LEU A 41 6.63 -1.85 -5.00
CA LEU A 41 7.98 -1.31 -4.81
C LEU A 41 7.92 0.03 -4.06
N ASN A 42 7.07 0.97 -4.50
CA ASN A 42 6.90 2.25 -3.81
C ASN A 42 6.41 2.08 -2.37
N TYR A 43 5.46 1.18 -2.13
CA TYR A 43 4.94 0.92 -0.79
C TYR A 43 6.04 0.44 0.15
N SER A 44 6.87 -0.51 -0.31
CA SER A 44 7.99 -1.04 0.49
C SER A 44 9.03 0.02 0.90
N MET A 45 9.12 1.12 0.15
CA MET A 45 10.07 2.20 0.42
C MET A 45 9.54 3.26 1.40
N ILE A 46 8.21 3.39 1.55
CA ILE A 46 7.58 4.54 2.21
C ILE A 46 6.66 4.13 3.35
N ALA A 47 5.86 3.09 3.17
CA ALA A 47 4.96 2.60 4.22
C ALA A 47 5.74 1.96 5.37
N ASN A 48 5.16 1.95 6.55
CA ASN A 48 5.77 1.31 7.72
C ASN A 48 5.73 -0.23 7.63
N ALA A 49 4.75 -0.77 6.90
CA ALA A 49 4.71 -2.18 6.52
C ALA A 49 3.88 -2.38 5.25
N VAL A 50 4.13 -3.49 4.57
CA VAL A 50 3.30 -4.02 3.48
C VAL A 50 2.86 -5.41 3.91
N TRP A 51 1.54 -5.64 3.92
CA TRP A 51 0.91 -6.86 4.41
C TRP A 51 0.00 -7.47 3.37
N THR A 52 -0.26 -8.75 3.55
CA THR A 52 -1.41 -9.44 2.99
C THR A 52 -2.69 -9.10 3.77
N THR A 53 -3.85 -9.35 3.18
CA THR A 53 -5.14 -9.15 3.82
C THR A 53 -5.27 -10.02 5.07
N ASP A 54 -4.71 -11.24 5.05
CA ASP A 54 -4.71 -12.15 6.19
C ASP A 54 -3.93 -11.60 7.38
N GLU A 55 -2.73 -11.02 7.15
CA GLU A 55 -1.94 -10.36 8.19
C GLU A 55 -2.67 -9.14 8.78
N ALA A 56 -3.29 -8.32 7.91
CA ALA A 56 -4.07 -7.16 8.35
C ALA A 56 -5.27 -7.58 9.22
N VAL A 57 -6.02 -8.60 8.81
CA VAL A 57 -7.16 -9.12 9.59
C VAL A 57 -6.69 -9.77 10.89
N ALA A 58 -5.54 -10.43 10.91
CA ALA A 58 -4.96 -10.99 12.12
C ALA A 58 -4.58 -9.90 13.14
N PHE A 59 -4.07 -8.75 12.68
CA PHE A 59 -3.72 -7.61 13.54
C PHE A 59 -4.92 -6.91 14.18
N LEU A 60 -6.10 -6.94 13.54
CA LEU A 60 -7.32 -6.29 14.03
C LEU A 60 -8.05 -7.06 15.13
N LYS A 61 -7.70 -8.31 15.37
CA LYS A 61 -8.32 -9.17 16.38
C LYS A 61 -7.68 -8.97 17.75
#